data_AF-A0A4R3GZ93-F1
#
_entry.id   AF-A0A4R3GZ93-F1
#
_cell.length_a   1.000
_cell.length_b   1.000
_cell.length_c   1.000
_cell.angle_alpha   90.00
_cell.angle_beta   90.00
_cell.angle_gamma   90.00
#
_symmetry.space_group_name_H-M   'P 1'
#
loop_
_entity.id
_entity.type
_entity.pdbx_description
1 polymer ?
#
loop_
_entity_poly.entity_id
_entity_poly.type
_entity_poly.pdbx_seq_one_letter_code
_entity_poly.pdbx_strand_id
1 'polypeptide(L)'
;MTKSWLAAALATTLIAPGALAAPDDDFQKTRTEAVEISVGQRQPFGGLDTMAARTGSWSVNTFYVDWTGTDSSRTAYWIVRRVTGSRLKAPIVQWADSRSCPAVRSILEGLQGLRAPRPDVPGVGAPRELSVVADGESHDLWLNWAIYPNDARGDLRMEGNVGSPVGDWWDAALPKLEVCWTGKIPA
;
A
#
# COMPACT_ATOMS: atom_id res chain seq x y z
N MET A 1 -24.01 9.03 66.81
CA MET A 1 -22.76 8.42 66.29
C MET A 1 -23.03 7.89 64.90
N THR A 2 -22.81 8.71 63.88
CA THR A 2 -23.04 8.38 62.46
C THR A 2 -21.69 8.23 61.77
N LYS A 3 -21.35 7.03 61.31
CA LYS A 3 -20.10 6.72 60.58
C LYS A 3 -20.32 6.98 59.10
N SER A 4 -19.70 8.04 58.58
CA SER A 4 -19.51 8.28 57.14
C SER A 4 -18.50 7.29 56.58
N TRP A 5 -18.87 6.56 55.54
CA TRP A 5 -17.95 5.78 54.71
C TRP A 5 -17.63 6.57 53.45
N LEU A 6 -16.37 7.00 53.32
CA LEU A 6 -15.81 7.52 52.07
C LEU A 6 -15.56 6.33 51.14
N ALA A 7 -16.31 6.25 50.05
CA ALA A 7 -15.99 5.36 48.94
C ALA A 7 -14.94 6.04 48.07
N ALA A 8 -13.70 5.56 48.11
CA ALA A 8 -12.65 5.95 47.19
C ALA A 8 -12.92 5.27 45.83
N ALA A 9 -13.32 6.05 44.83
CA ALA A 9 -13.40 5.59 43.46
C ALA A 9 -11.98 5.50 42.88
N LEU A 10 -11.46 4.27 42.78
CA LEU A 10 -10.25 3.97 42.00
C LEU A 10 -10.59 4.14 40.52
N ALA A 11 -10.15 5.24 39.93
CA ALA A 11 -10.15 5.42 38.49
C ALA A 11 -9.09 4.49 37.88
N THR A 12 -9.51 3.31 37.43
CA THR A 12 -8.71 2.47 36.54
C THR A 12 -8.53 3.19 35.21
N THR A 13 -7.37 3.80 35.02
CA THR A 13 -6.88 4.24 33.72
C THR A 13 -6.70 3.02 32.84
N LEU A 14 -7.66 2.79 31.93
CA LEU A 14 -7.50 1.89 30.80
C LEU A 14 -6.35 2.43 29.93
N ILE A 15 -5.17 1.84 30.08
CA ILE A 15 -4.07 2.02 29.14
C ILE A 15 -4.53 1.32 27.85
N ALA A 16 -5.02 2.10 26.88
CA ALA A 16 -5.33 1.59 25.55
C ALA A 16 -4.03 1.00 24.95
N PRO A 17 -3.99 -0.30 24.61
CA PRO A 17 -2.81 -0.87 23.99
C PRO A 17 -2.65 -0.27 22.59
N GLY A 18 -1.54 0.44 22.39
CA GLY A 18 -0.99 0.75 21.06
C GLY A 18 -1.88 1.60 20.17
N ALA A 19 -2.09 2.87 20.49
CA ALA A 19 -2.38 3.84 19.44
C ALA A 19 -1.14 3.88 18.51
N LEU A 20 -1.20 3.14 17.40
CA LEU A 20 -0.30 3.34 16.27
C LEU A 20 -0.34 4.84 15.98
N ALA A 21 0.78 5.52 16.17
CA ALA A 21 0.83 6.96 16.03
C ALA A 21 0.34 7.31 14.62
N ALA A 22 -0.66 8.20 14.55
CA ALA A 22 -1.36 8.52 13.32
C ALA A 22 -0.34 8.83 12.20
N PRO A 23 -0.62 8.41 10.95
CA PRO A 23 0.20 8.79 9.81
C PRO A 23 0.37 10.31 9.77
N ASP A 24 1.54 10.78 9.31
CA ASP A 24 1.74 12.22 9.15
C ASP A 24 0.80 12.78 8.06
N ASP A 25 0.48 14.08 8.15
CA ASP A 25 -0.45 14.74 7.22
C ASP A 25 0.03 14.62 5.77
N ASP A 26 1.34 14.60 5.55
CA ASP A 26 1.98 14.44 4.24
C ASP A 26 1.68 13.06 3.63
N PHE A 27 1.69 11.98 4.42
CA PHE A 27 1.31 10.65 3.96
C PHE A 27 -0.15 10.63 3.52
N GLN A 28 -1.08 11.12 4.36
CA GLN A 28 -2.51 11.09 4.02
C GLN A 28 -2.80 11.91 2.77
N LYS A 29 -2.23 13.11 2.68
CA LYS A 29 -2.32 13.95 1.49
C LYS A 29 -1.77 13.23 0.26
N THR A 30 -0.56 12.68 0.36
CA THR A 30 0.09 12.00 -0.77
C THR A 30 -0.71 10.78 -1.24
N ARG A 31 -1.26 10.01 -0.30
CA ARG A 31 -2.11 8.84 -0.56
C ARG A 31 -3.40 9.23 -1.27
N THR A 32 -4.08 10.28 -0.82
CA THR A 32 -5.29 10.79 -1.48
C THR A 32 -4.96 11.27 -2.90
N GLU A 33 -3.92 12.07 -3.07
CA GLU A 33 -3.49 12.57 -4.38
C GLU A 33 -3.09 11.44 -5.35
N ALA A 34 -2.50 10.35 -4.84
CA ALA A 34 -2.00 9.25 -5.68
C ALA A 34 -3.09 8.55 -6.50
N VAL A 35 -4.34 8.55 -6.04
CA VAL A 35 -5.46 7.94 -6.76
C VAL A 35 -5.93 8.81 -7.94
N GLU A 36 -5.67 10.12 -7.88
CA GLU A 36 -6.19 11.11 -8.83
C GLU A 36 -5.09 11.70 -9.74
N ILE A 37 -3.83 11.66 -9.31
CA ILE A 37 -2.74 12.35 -10.00
C ILE A 37 -2.41 11.68 -11.33
N SER A 38 -2.73 12.40 -12.41
CA SER A 38 -2.42 12.01 -13.78
C SER A 38 -1.01 12.43 -14.19
N VAL A 39 -0.37 11.63 -15.05
CA VAL A 39 0.96 11.91 -15.60
C VAL A 39 0.86 12.10 -17.11
N GLY A 40 0.85 13.36 -17.54
CA GLY A 40 0.48 13.69 -18.91
C GLY A 40 -0.98 13.28 -19.16
N GLN A 41 -1.21 12.32 -20.05
CA GLN A 41 -2.54 11.75 -20.34
C GLN A 41 -2.80 10.42 -19.60
N ARG A 42 -1.89 10.01 -18.72
CA ARG A 42 -1.89 8.68 -18.09
C ARG A 42 -2.61 8.75 -16.75
N GLN A 43 -3.71 8.01 -16.63
CA GLN A 43 -4.41 7.79 -15.36
C GLN A 43 -3.74 6.66 -14.58
N PRO A 44 -3.73 6.72 -13.24
CA PRO A 44 -3.24 5.61 -12.45
C PRO A 44 -4.23 4.43 -12.55
N PHE A 45 -3.69 3.22 -12.72
CA PHE A 45 -4.49 2.00 -12.69
C PHE A 45 -4.43 1.28 -11.33
N GLY A 46 -3.48 1.67 -10.49
CA GLY A 46 -3.26 1.07 -9.19
C GLY A 46 -2.17 1.76 -8.39
N GLY A 47 -1.96 1.28 -7.18
CA GLY A 47 -0.88 1.74 -6.33
C GLY A 47 -0.71 0.88 -5.09
N LEU A 48 0.41 1.08 -4.39
CA LEU A 48 0.72 0.44 -3.13
C LEU A 48 1.24 1.47 -2.15
N ASP A 49 0.58 1.57 -1.00
CA ASP A 49 1.04 2.34 0.13
C ASP A 49 1.76 1.43 1.12
N THR A 50 2.79 1.96 1.75
CA THR A 50 3.58 1.30 2.79
C THR A 50 3.77 2.26 3.94
N MET A 51 3.61 1.77 5.16
CA MET A 51 3.83 2.56 6.38
C MET A 51 4.55 1.69 7.40
N ALA A 52 5.69 2.16 7.90
CA ALA A 52 6.41 1.57 9.02
C ALA A 52 6.19 2.44 10.26
N ALA A 53 5.12 2.19 11.00
CA ALA A 53 4.65 2.96 12.15
C ALA A 53 5.72 3.17 13.23
N ARG A 54 6.65 2.23 13.41
CA ARG A 54 7.75 2.35 14.39
C ARG A 54 8.75 3.44 14.02
N THR A 55 9.12 3.54 12.74
CA THR A 55 10.06 4.57 12.25
C THR A 55 9.34 5.82 11.76
N GLY A 56 8.04 5.73 11.51
CA GLY A 56 7.25 6.75 10.83
C GLY A 56 7.67 6.93 9.37
N SER A 57 8.39 5.97 8.77
CA SER A 57 8.73 5.99 7.35
C SER A 57 7.57 5.45 6.52
N TRP A 58 7.36 6.02 5.34
CA TRP A 58 6.29 5.58 4.46
C TRP A 58 6.69 5.71 2.99
N SER A 59 5.99 4.97 2.13
CA SER A 59 6.02 5.21 0.70
C SER A 59 4.65 5.02 0.06
N VAL A 60 4.33 5.87 -0.90
CA VAL A 60 3.13 5.81 -1.74
C VAL A 60 3.60 5.56 -3.16
N ASN A 61 3.22 4.42 -3.71
CA ASN A 61 3.64 3.97 -5.03
C ASN A 61 2.42 3.99 -5.95
N THR A 62 2.53 4.62 -7.11
CA THR A 62 1.44 4.75 -8.08
C THR A 62 1.85 4.14 -9.40
N PHE A 63 0.99 3.31 -9.97
CA PHE A 63 1.24 2.56 -11.20
C PHE A 63 0.44 3.15 -12.35
N TYR A 64 1.14 3.41 -13.45
CA TYR A 64 0.57 3.94 -14.69
C TYR A 64 0.90 3.01 -15.84
N VAL A 65 0.04 3.04 -16.86
CA VAL A 65 0.28 2.38 -18.13
C VAL A 65 0.13 3.39 -19.25
N ASP A 66 1.08 3.36 -20.17
CA ASP A 66 1.03 4.03 -21.45
C ASP A 66 0.98 2.98 -22.56
N TRP A 67 0.22 3.25 -23.62
CA TRP A 67 0.08 2.33 -24.75
C TRP A 67 0.66 2.99 -25.98
N THR A 68 1.68 2.39 -26.62
CA THR A 68 2.12 2.84 -27.95
C THR A 68 1.70 1.87 -29.02
N GLY A 69 1.60 2.37 -30.26
CA GLY A 69 1.16 1.59 -31.41
C GLY A 69 -0.34 1.68 -31.63
N THR A 70 -0.80 1.08 -32.72
CA THR A 70 -2.21 1.07 -33.13
C THR A 70 -2.76 -0.35 -33.06
N ASP A 71 -4.02 -0.48 -32.61
CA ASP A 71 -4.79 -1.72 -32.61
C ASP A 71 -4.02 -2.94 -32.06
N SER A 72 -3.78 -3.95 -32.90
CA SER A 72 -3.11 -5.21 -32.56
C SER A 72 -1.62 -5.09 -32.27
N SER A 73 -1.00 -3.94 -32.56
CA SER A 73 0.41 -3.65 -32.24
C SER A 73 0.60 -2.92 -30.91
N ARG A 74 -0.49 -2.70 -30.15
CA ARG A 74 -0.43 -1.97 -28.87
C ARG A 74 0.49 -2.67 -27.88
N THR A 75 1.53 -1.95 -27.47
CA THR A 75 2.48 -2.38 -26.44
C THR A 75 2.29 -1.54 -25.19
N ALA A 76 2.16 -2.19 -24.04
CA ALA A 76 2.10 -1.54 -22.74
C ALA A 76 3.50 -1.11 -22.30
N TYR A 77 3.60 0.12 -21.79
CA TYR A 77 4.74 0.64 -21.07
C TYR A 77 4.27 1.08 -19.71
N TRP A 78 4.82 0.43 -18.70
CA TRP A 78 4.49 0.75 -17.33
C TRP A 78 5.45 1.77 -16.75
N ILE A 79 4.89 2.63 -15.91
CA ILE A 79 5.60 3.65 -15.15
C ILE A 79 5.19 3.49 -13.68
N VAL A 80 6.16 3.60 -12.79
CA VAL A 80 5.94 3.62 -11.34
C VAL A 80 6.42 4.97 -10.82
N ARG A 81 5.51 5.69 -10.15
CA ARG A 81 5.84 6.83 -9.31
C ARG A 81 6.00 6.34 -7.89
N ARG A 82 7.05 6.76 -7.21
CA ARG A 82 7.26 6.48 -5.79
C ARG A 82 7.45 7.78 -5.05
N VAL A 83 6.63 8.03 -4.05
CA VAL A 83 6.84 9.09 -3.06
C VAL A 83 7.25 8.44 -1.76
N THR A 84 8.39 8.85 -1.21
CA THR A 84 8.85 8.36 0.11
C THR A 84 8.92 9.53 1.07
N GLY A 85 8.59 9.30 2.33
CA GLY A 85 8.66 10.33 3.36
C GLY A 85 8.85 9.73 4.75
N SER A 86 8.99 10.62 5.72
CA SER A 86 8.94 10.26 7.13
C SER A 86 8.63 11.48 7.97
N ARG A 87 8.31 11.29 9.26
CA ARG A 87 8.11 12.39 10.23
C ARG A 87 9.22 13.44 10.26
N LEU A 88 10.44 13.07 9.89
CA LEU A 88 11.63 13.93 9.98
C LEU A 88 12.13 14.40 8.60
N LYS A 89 11.55 13.93 7.50
CA LYS A 89 12.06 14.18 6.14
C LYS A 89 10.93 14.53 5.20
N ALA A 90 11.09 15.63 4.48
CA ALA A 90 10.18 16.03 3.42
C ALA A 90 10.03 14.92 2.37
N PRO A 91 8.85 14.79 1.75
CA PRO A 91 8.62 13.78 0.71
C PRO A 91 9.56 13.91 -0.49
N ILE A 92 10.08 12.78 -0.97
CA ILE A 92 10.90 12.68 -2.18
C ILE A 92 10.12 11.91 -3.24
N VAL A 93 10.01 12.48 -4.44
CA VAL A 93 9.36 11.85 -5.59
C VAL A 93 10.42 11.24 -6.51
N GLN A 94 10.22 9.98 -6.87
CA GLN A 94 11.06 9.24 -7.80
C GLN A 94 10.19 8.48 -8.80
N TRP A 95 10.80 8.11 -9.92
CA TRP A 95 10.14 7.46 -11.04
C TRP A 95 10.98 6.30 -11.58
N ALA A 96 10.32 5.27 -12.07
CA ALA A 96 10.92 4.20 -12.87
C ALA A 96 9.97 3.84 -14.00
N ASP A 97 10.50 3.43 -15.16
CA ASP A 97 9.69 2.98 -16.29
C ASP A 97 10.25 1.72 -16.94
N SER A 98 9.37 0.97 -17.59
CA SER A 98 9.68 -0.31 -18.21
C SER A 98 10.52 -0.23 -19.50
N ARG A 99 10.67 0.96 -20.13
CA ARG A 99 11.55 1.12 -21.31
C ARG A 99 13.01 1.24 -20.89
N SER A 100 13.27 2.01 -19.83
CA SER A 100 14.62 2.21 -19.30
C SER A 100 15.03 1.14 -18.30
N CYS A 101 14.07 0.54 -17.58
CA CYS A 101 14.29 -0.47 -16.56
C CYS A 101 13.33 -1.67 -16.72
N PRO A 102 13.79 -2.79 -17.29
CA PRO A 102 12.97 -4.00 -17.46
C PRO A 102 12.42 -4.59 -16.15
N ALA A 103 13.03 -4.29 -14.99
CA ALA A 103 12.53 -4.75 -13.70
C ALA A 103 11.12 -4.22 -13.39
N VAL A 104 10.76 -3.02 -13.88
CA VAL A 104 9.40 -2.45 -13.72
C VAL A 104 8.34 -3.36 -14.35
N ARG A 105 8.63 -3.97 -15.50
CA ARG A 105 7.72 -4.94 -16.10
C ARG A 105 7.58 -6.18 -15.22
N SER A 106 8.71 -6.75 -14.79
CA SER A 106 8.72 -7.98 -13.99
C SER A 106 7.96 -7.83 -12.67
N ILE A 107 8.09 -6.70 -11.96
CA ILE A 107 7.38 -6.50 -10.68
C ILE A 107 5.87 -6.32 -10.88
N LEU A 108 5.44 -5.64 -11.95
CA LEU A 108 4.02 -5.46 -12.26
C LEU A 108 3.37 -6.71 -12.85
N GLU A 109 4.11 -7.56 -13.56
CA GLU A 109 3.65 -8.90 -13.93
C GLU A 109 3.45 -9.76 -12.69
N GLY A 110 4.31 -9.61 -11.68
CA GLY A 110 4.16 -10.25 -10.36
C GLY A 110 2.84 -9.91 -9.66
N LEU A 111 2.29 -8.72 -9.90
CA LEU A 111 1.00 -8.28 -9.36
C LEU A 111 -0.16 -9.20 -9.79
N GLN A 112 -0.11 -9.73 -11.02
CA GLN A 112 -1.14 -10.64 -11.52
C GLN A 112 -1.16 -11.99 -10.78
N GLY A 113 -0.05 -12.36 -10.16
CA GLY A 113 0.08 -13.59 -9.38
C GLY A 113 -0.39 -13.46 -7.93
N LEU A 114 -0.78 -12.26 -7.48
CA LEU A 114 -1.22 -12.05 -6.10
C LEU A 114 -2.51 -12.82 -5.81
N ARG A 115 -2.48 -13.58 -4.70
CA ARG A 115 -3.66 -14.29 -4.21
C ARG A 115 -4.52 -13.35 -3.41
N ALA A 116 -5.82 -13.28 -3.77
CA ALA A 116 -6.80 -12.55 -2.97
C ALA A 116 -6.89 -13.14 -1.55
N PRO A 117 -7.13 -12.30 -0.52
CA PRO A 117 -7.41 -12.78 0.82
C PRO A 117 -8.67 -13.65 0.82
N ARG A 118 -8.66 -14.69 1.67
CA ARG A 118 -9.84 -15.53 1.87
C ARG A 118 -10.72 -14.89 2.94
N PRO A 119 -12.05 -14.77 2.72
CA PRO A 119 -12.96 -14.30 3.75
C PRO A 119 -12.85 -15.18 5.00
N ASP A 120 -12.77 -14.53 6.17
CA ASP A 120 -12.98 -15.18 7.46
C ASP A 120 -14.34 -14.79 7.99
N VAL A 121 -15.27 -15.75 8.04
CA VAL A 121 -16.59 -15.55 8.61
C VAL A 121 -16.62 -16.19 10.00
N PRO A 122 -16.80 -15.40 11.08
CA PRO A 122 -16.84 -15.93 12.44
C PRO A 122 -17.85 -17.07 12.58
N GLY A 123 -17.40 -18.21 13.12
CA GLY A 123 -18.23 -19.38 13.38
C GLY A 123 -18.49 -20.31 12.18
N VAL A 124 -18.03 -19.96 10.98
CA VAL A 124 -18.18 -20.81 9.77
C VAL A 124 -16.91 -21.62 9.48
N GLY A 125 -15.74 -21.15 9.92
CA GLY A 125 -14.45 -21.80 9.73
C GLY A 125 -13.99 -22.64 10.93
N ALA A 126 -12.92 -23.41 10.73
CA ALA A 126 -12.21 -24.05 11.83
C ALA A 126 -11.68 -22.97 12.81
N PRO A 127 -11.70 -23.25 14.13
CA PRO A 127 -11.08 -22.36 15.11
C PRO A 127 -9.63 -22.07 14.72
N ARG A 128 -9.28 -20.79 14.67
CA ARG A 128 -7.92 -20.33 14.39
C ARG A 128 -7.53 -19.34 15.47
N GLU A 129 -6.29 -19.46 15.96
CA GLU A 129 -5.72 -18.42 16.80
C GLU A 129 -5.53 -17.16 15.94
N LEU A 130 -6.05 -16.04 16.44
CA LEU A 130 -5.80 -14.74 15.83
C LEU A 130 -4.33 -14.39 16.08
N SER A 131 -3.51 -14.48 15.04
CA SER A 131 -2.15 -13.96 15.08
C SER A 131 -2.21 -12.45 14.88
N VAL A 132 -1.86 -11.70 15.93
CA VAL A 132 -1.69 -10.25 15.84
C VAL A 132 -0.23 -9.97 15.51
N VAL A 133 0.02 -9.50 14.29
CA VAL A 133 1.35 -9.04 13.88
C VAL A 133 1.50 -7.56 14.26
N ALA A 134 2.40 -7.29 15.21
CA ALA A 134 2.66 -5.95 15.76
C ALA A 134 4.09 -5.47 15.46
N ASP A 135 4.60 -5.76 14.26
CA ASP A 135 5.83 -5.17 13.73
C ASP A 135 5.66 -3.68 13.41
N GLY A 136 4.43 -3.25 13.16
CA GLY A 136 4.09 -1.87 12.82
C GLY A 136 4.30 -1.57 11.34
N GLU A 137 4.39 -2.56 10.47
CA GLU A 137 4.37 -2.33 9.02
C GLU A 137 2.95 -2.53 8.48
N SER A 138 2.61 -1.84 7.40
CA SER A 138 1.33 -2.06 6.71
C SER A 138 1.49 -1.77 5.23
N HIS A 139 0.84 -2.60 4.44
CA HIS A 139 0.78 -2.54 2.99
C HIS A 139 -0.69 -2.36 2.58
N ASP A 140 -0.98 -1.37 1.73
CA ASP A 140 -2.33 -1.18 1.17
C ASP A 140 -2.22 -1.07 -0.35
N LEU A 141 -2.64 -2.13 -1.04
CA LEU A 141 -2.70 -2.20 -2.49
C LEU A 141 -4.09 -1.80 -2.96
N TRP A 142 -4.16 -0.94 -3.96
CA TRP A 142 -5.41 -0.62 -4.66
C TRP A 142 -5.26 -0.73 -6.18
N LEU A 143 -6.35 -1.10 -6.86
CA LEU A 143 -6.46 -1.20 -8.32
C LEU A 143 -7.82 -0.66 -8.76
N ASN A 144 -7.83 0.24 -9.75
CA ASN A 144 -9.06 0.86 -10.27
C ASN A 144 -9.74 0.03 -11.38
N TRP A 145 -9.07 -1.01 -11.89
CA TRP A 145 -9.52 -1.79 -13.06
C TRP A 145 -9.20 -3.27 -12.91
N ALA A 146 -9.42 -3.84 -11.72
CA ALA A 146 -9.26 -5.27 -11.50
C ALA A 146 -10.30 -6.06 -12.33
N ILE A 147 -9.90 -7.25 -12.77
CA ILE A 147 -10.74 -8.15 -13.57
C ILE A 147 -11.06 -9.37 -12.72
N TYR A 148 -12.35 -9.64 -12.54
CA TYR A 148 -12.85 -10.82 -11.82
C TYR A 148 -12.81 -12.07 -12.72
N PRO A 149 -12.89 -13.30 -12.17
CA PRO A 149 -12.89 -14.53 -12.96
C PRO A 149 -14.00 -14.65 -14.02
N ASN A 150 -15.06 -13.84 -13.91
CA ASN A 150 -16.16 -13.75 -14.87
C ASN A 150 -16.02 -12.55 -15.83
N ASP A 151 -14.82 -12.00 -15.97
CA ASP A 151 -14.47 -10.83 -16.80
C ASP A 151 -15.15 -9.51 -16.40
N ALA A 152 -15.90 -9.48 -15.29
CA ALA A 152 -16.40 -8.23 -14.75
C ALA A 152 -15.24 -7.34 -14.29
N ARG A 153 -15.42 -6.03 -14.41
CA ARG A 153 -14.45 -5.03 -13.93
C ARG A 153 -14.91 -4.42 -12.62
N GLY A 154 -13.95 -4.10 -11.75
CA GLY A 154 -14.21 -3.29 -10.57
C GLY A 154 -12.93 -2.90 -9.86
N ASP A 155 -13.10 -2.19 -8.76
CA ASP A 155 -11.99 -1.83 -7.90
C ASP A 155 -11.59 -3.02 -7.02
N LEU A 156 -10.30 -3.11 -6.71
CA LEU A 156 -9.77 -4.04 -5.72
C LEU A 156 -8.95 -3.25 -4.71
N ARG A 157 -9.16 -3.51 -3.43
CA ARG A 157 -8.24 -3.11 -2.36
C ARG A 157 -7.82 -4.31 -1.54
N MET A 158 -6.55 -4.37 -1.18
CA MET A 158 -5.96 -5.44 -0.39
C MET A 158 -5.00 -4.85 0.61
N GLU A 159 -5.34 -4.98 1.88
CA GLU A 159 -4.48 -4.59 3.00
C GLU A 159 -3.74 -5.82 3.52
N GLY A 160 -2.51 -5.62 3.99
CA GLY A 160 -1.66 -6.67 4.51
C GLY A 160 -0.55 -6.13 5.41
N ASN A 161 0.12 -7.04 6.11
CA ASN A 161 1.30 -6.76 6.91
C ASN A 161 2.48 -7.61 6.38
N VAL A 162 3.63 -7.64 7.05
CA VAL A 162 4.76 -8.53 6.76
C VAL A 162 4.27 -9.98 6.70
N GLY A 163 4.72 -10.73 5.69
CA GLY A 163 4.31 -12.11 5.44
C GLY A 163 2.94 -12.26 4.76
N SER A 164 2.25 -11.15 4.46
CA SER A 164 1.09 -11.18 3.57
C SER A 164 1.54 -11.29 2.10
N PRO A 165 0.72 -11.84 1.19
CA PRO A 165 1.08 -11.91 -0.23
C PRO A 165 1.44 -10.56 -0.86
N VAL A 166 0.77 -9.47 -0.44
CA VAL A 166 1.08 -8.12 -0.92
C VAL A 166 2.41 -7.59 -0.37
N GLY A 167 2.70 -7.84 0.92
CA GLY A 167 3.97 -7.48 1.53
C GLY A 167 5.15 -8.24 0.89
N ASP A 168 5.06 -9.56 0.81
CA ASP A 168 6.10 -10.42 0.23
C ASP A 168 6.41 -10.05 -1.23
N TRP A 169 5.37 -9.72 -2.01
CA TRP A 169 5.55 -9.24 -3.38
C TRP A 169 6.32 -7.92 -3.43
N TRP A 170 5.96 -6.97 -2.58
CA TRP A 170 6.60 -5.66 -2.58
C TRP A 170 8.03 -5.71 -2.04
N ASP A 171 8.28 -6.47 -0.98
CA ASP A 171 9.61 -6.71 -0.44
C ASP A 171 10.54 -7.34 -1.48
N ALA A 172 10.02 -8.24 -2.32
CA ALA A 172 10.75 -8.82 -3.44
C ALA A 172 10.93 -7.85 -4.62
N ALA A 173 10.08 -6.83 -4.75
CA ALA A 173 10.13 -5.83 -5.82
C ALA A 173 11.15 -4.72 -5.53
N LEU A 174 11.22 -4.24 -4.29
CA LEU A 174 12.01 -3.07 -3.90
C LEU A 174 13.50 -3.17 -4.30
N PRO A 175 14.24 -4.25 -3.98
CA PRO A 175 15.66 -4.37 -4.37
C PRO A 175 15.87 -4.37 -5.88
N LYS A 176 14.90 -4.90 -6.65
CA LYS A 176 14.98 -4.95 -8.12
C LYS A 176 14.80 -3.57 -8.75
N LEU A 177 14.09 -2.67 -8.06
CA LEU A 177 13.81 -1.32 -8.52
C LEU A 177 14.83 -0.29 -8.03
N GLU A 178 15.70 -0.64 -7.07
CA GLU A 178 16.62 0.31 -6.42
C GLU A 178 17.45 1.11 -7.43
N VAL A 179 18.01 0.43 -8.44
CA VAL A 179 18.83 1.04 -9.49
C VAL A 179 18.05 1.80 -10.55
N CYS A 180 16.72 1.69 -10.54
CA CYS A 180 15.85 2.24 -11.58
C CYS A 180 15.25 3.59 -11.21
N TRP A 181 15.30 3.98 -9.94
CA TRP A 181 14.68 5.22 -9.48
C TRP A 181 15.43 6.46 -9.98
N THR A 182 14.71 7.35 -10.64
CA THR A 182 15.23 8.65 -11.08
C THR A 182 14.33 9.80 -10.60
N GLY A 183 14.89 11.00 -10.49
CA GLY A 183 14.12 12.22 -10.18
C GLY A 183 13.38 12.80 -11.39
N LYS A 184 13.47 12.18 -12.57
CA LYS A 184 12.88 12.69 -13.82
C LYS A 184 11.64 11.87 -14.16
N ILE A 185 10.56 12.58 -14.51
CA ILE A 185 9.37 11.93 -15.03
C ILE A 185 9.67 11.28 -16.39
N PRO A 186 9.29 10.01 -16.62
CA PRO A 186 9.48 9.35 -17.90
C PRO A 186 8.66 10.03 -19.01
N ALA A 187 9.22 10.06 -20.22
CA ALA A 187 8.59 10.67 -21.39
C ALA A 187 7.38 9.86 -21.89
#